data_AF-A0A0L7L634-F1
#
_entry.id   AF-A0A0L7L634-F1
#
_cell.length_a   1.000
_cell.length_b   1.000
_cell.length_c   1.000
_cell.angle_alpha   90.00
_cell.angle_beta   90.00
_cell.angle_gamma   90.00
#
_symmetry.space_group_name_H-M   'P 1'
#
loop_
_entity.id
_entity.type
_entity.pdbx_description
1 polymer ?
#
loop_
_entity_poly.entity_id
_entity_poly.type
_entity_poly.pdbx_seq_one_letter_code
_entity_poly.pdbx_strand_id
1 'polypeptide(L)'
;MPGKYKIVMIRHGESEWNQKNLFCGWFDADLSDKGREEALSAGKALKAEGYQFDVAHTSVLKRAQITLNSVLQEIGQTDIPINKTWRLNERHYGLSDAAIMELNLPTGIPFVYELDEDMKPVDSMTFLGDEETVKKAMAAVAAQGKAK
;
A
#
# COMPACT_ATOMS: atom_id res chain seq x y z
N MET A 1 -21.53 14.46 -0.99
CA MET A 1 -21.94 14.23 0.41
C MET A 1 -20.66 13.96 1.19
N PRO A 2 -20.49 14.39 2.45
CA PRO A 2 -19.28 14.03 3.21
C PRO A 2 -19.21 12.51 3.39
N GLY A 3 -18.01 11.93 3.33
CA GLY A 3 -17.80 10.50 3.59
C GLY A 3 -18.26 10.12 5.00
N LYS A 4 -19.02 9.03 5.10
CA LYS A 4 -19.44 8.44 6.37
C LYS A 4 -18.38 7.54 6.97
N TYR A 5 -17.65 6.82 6.12
CA TYR A 5 -16.60 5.89 6.52
C TYR A 5 -15.28 6.25 5.88
N LYS A 6 -14.17 5.94 6.56
CA LYS A 6 -12.82 6.11 6.04
C LYS A 6 -12.10 4.78 6.05
N ILE A 7 -11.45 4.44 4.94
CA ILE A 7 -10.59 3.29 4.82
C ILE A 7 -9.21 3.77 4.38
N VAL A 8 -8.18 3.34 5.10
CA VAL A 8 -6.79 3.55 4.72
C VAL A 8 -6.28 2.28 4.07
N MET A 9 -5.63 2.43 2.91
CA MET A 9 -4.98 1.35 2.20
C MET A 9 -3.53 1.74 1.93
N ILE A 10 -2.64 0.73 1.92
CA ILE A 10 -1.21 0.92 1.68
C ILE A 10 -0.75 -0.18 0.74
N ARG A 11 -0.16 0.18 -0.41
CA ARG A 11 0.64 -0.78 -1.18
C ARG A 11 1.93 -1.03 -0.40
N HIS A 12 2.31 -2.30 -0.24
CA HIS A 12 3.56 -2.64 0.45
C HIS A 12 4.76 -1.85 -0.08
N GLY A 13 5.77 -1.64 0.75
CA GLY A 13 7.02 -1.00 0.33
C GLY A 13 7.72 -1.78 -0.78
N GLU A 14 8.70 -1.17 -1.44
CA GLU A 14 9.48 -1.80 -2.50
C GLU A 14 10.01 -3.20 -2.09
N SER A 15 9.78 -4.20 -2.94
CA SER A 15 10.37 -5.54 -2.75
C SER A 15 11.70 -5.69 -3.47
N GLU A 16 12.51 -6.68 -3.08
CA GLU A 16 13.79 -7.01 -3.74
C GLU A 16 13.62 -7.27 -5.26
N TRP A 17 12.45 -7.73 -5.68
CA TRP A 17 12.12 -7.99 -7.07
C TRP A 17 11.66 -6.72 -7.81
N ASN A 18 10.96 -5.80 -7.12
CA ASN A 18 10.64 -4.49 -7.71
C ASN A 18 11.93 -3.71 -8.01
N GLN A 19 12.93 -3.79 -7.13
CA GLN A 19 14.26 -3.21 -7.37
C GLN A 19 14.92 -3.75 -8.65
N LYS A 20 14.62 -5.01 -9.01
CA LYS A 20 15.13 -5.68 -10.22
C LYS A 20 14.19 -5.56 -11.43
N ASN A 21 13.11 -4.77 -11.33
CA ASN A 21 12.04 -4.68 -12.33
C ASN A 21 11.43 -6.05 -12.69
N LEU A 22 11.36 -6.97 -11.73
CA LEU A 22 10.74 -8.29 -11.87
C LEU A 22 9.31 -8.27 -11.30
N PHE A 23 8.38 -8.94 -11.98
CA PHE A 23 7.03 -9.13 -11.48
C PHE A 23 6.99 -10.22 -10.40
N CYS A 24 6.68 -9.85 -9.15
CA CYS A 24 6.63 -10.81 -8.05
C CYS A 24 5.39 -11.71 -8.10
N GLY A 25 4.22 -11.15 -8.39
CA GLY A 25 2.95 -11.87 -8.26
C GLY A 25 2.81 -12.53 -6.88
N TRP A 26 2.55 -13.84 -6.87
CA TRP A 26 2.45 -14.64 -5.64
C TRP A 26 3.79 -15.17 -5.14
N PHE A 27 4.90 -14.89 -5.82
CA PHE A 27 6.22 -15.15 -5.26
C PHE A 27 6.40 -14.33 -3.98
N ASP A 28 6.83 -15.00 -2.92
CA ASP A 28 6.93 -14.45 -1.58
C ASP A 28 8.27 -13.72 -1.36
N ALA A 29 8.53 -12.72 -2.21
CA ALA A 29 9.68 -11.83 -2.09
C ALA A 29 9.61 -10.99 -0.80
N ASP A 30 10.76 -10.77 -0.19
CA ASP A 30 10.91 -9.88 0.96
C ASP A 30 10.94 -8.40 0.53
N LEU A 31 10.79 -7.49 1.51
CA LEU A 31 11.02 -6.06 1.32
C LEU A 31 12.52 -5.77 1.14
N SER A 32 12.84 -4.83 0.25
CA SER A 32 14.16 -4.22 0.21
C SER A 32 14.36 -3.32 1.45
N ASP A 33 15.60 -2.91 1.72
CA ASP A 33 15.89 -1.95 2.80
C ASP A 33 15.07 -0.66 2.64
N LYS A 34 15.00 -0.17 1.41
CA LYS A 34 14.14 0.96 1.03
C LYS A 34 12.66 0.68 1.30
N GLY A 35 12.15 -0.52 0.99
CA GLY A 35 10.77 -0.90 1.26
C GLY A 35 10.43 -0.93 2.76
N ARG A 36 11.42 -1.23 3.63
CA ARG A 36 11.26 -1.14 5.09
C ARG A 36 11.19 0.31 5.56
N GLU A 37 12.02 1.19 5.01
CA GLU A 37 11.97 2.63 5.28
C GLU A 37 10.65 3.27 4.84
N GLU A 38 10.13 2.86 3.68
CA GLU A 38 8.83 3.25 3.16
C GLU A 38 7.70 2.85 4.12
N ALA A 39 7.72 1.61 4.64
CA ALA A 39 6.73 1.15 5.62
C ALA A 39 6.77 1.94 6.94
N LEU A 40 7.96 2.29 7.42
CA LEU A 40 8.13 3.14 8.60
C LEU A 40 7.61 4.55 8.35
N SER A 41 7.89 5.11 7.17
CA SER A 41 7.42 6.44 6.78
C SER A 41 5.89 6.48 6.68
N ALA A 42 5.26 5.42 6.16
CA ALA A 42 3.82 5.24 6.15
C ALA A 42 3.22 5.29 7.56
N GLY A 43 3.83 4.58 8.52
CA GLY A 43 3.40 4.59 9.92
C GLY A 43 3.51 5.98 10.54
N LYS A 44 4.61 6.70 10.28
CA LYS A 44 4.81 8.08 10.77
C LYS A 44 3.78 9.04 10.21
N ALA A 45 3.44 8.94 8.92
CA ALA A 45 2.42 9.75 8.29
C ALA A 45 1.05 9.54 8.94
N LEU A 46 0.67 8.28 9.18
CA LEU A 46 -0.59 7.95 9.86
C LEU A 46 -0.63 8.45 11.30
N LYS A 47 0.48 8.34 12.02
CA LYS A 47 0.62 8.82 13.39
C LYS A 47 0.51 10.34 13.48
N ALA A 48 1.13 11.07 12.56
CA ALA A 48 1.09 12.54 12.51
C ALA A 48 -0.33 13.07 12.29
N GLU A 49 -1.13 12.37 11.47
CA GLU A 49 -2.53 12.69 11.22
C GLU A 49 -3.48 12.12 12.30
N GLY A 50 -2.96 11.39 13.30
CA GLY A 50 -3.75 10.87 14.41
C GLY A 50 -4.69 9.71 14.06
N TYR A 51 -4.39 8.94 13.02
CA TYR A 51 -5.21 7.78 12.65
C TYR A 51 -5.20 6.70 13.74
N GLN A 52 -6.37 6.13 13.99
CA GLN A 52 -6.56 4.95 14.81
C GLN A 52 -7.41 3.94 14.04
N PHE A 53 -7.08 2.66 14.19
CA PHE A 53 -7.76 1.55 13.50
C PHE A 53 -8.38 0.57 14.47
N ASP A 54 -9.56 0.07 14.13
CA ASP A 54 -10.24 -0.99 14.89
C ASP A 54 -9.84 -2.40 14.42
N VAL A 55 -9.46 -2.53 13.14
CA VAL A 55 -9.13 -3.81 12.49
C VAL A 55 -8.17 -3.56 11.34
N ALA A 56 -7.26 -4.52 11.12
CA ALA A 56 -6.35 -4.51 9.97
C ALA A 56 -6.55 -5.74 9.09
N HIS A 57 -6.25 -5.57 7.80
CA HIS A 57 -6.32 -6.64 6.79
C HIS A 57 -5.02 -6.70 6.01
N THR A 58 -4.55 -7.90 5.68
CA THR A 58 -3.37 -8.08 4.83
C THR A 58 -3.47 -9.36 3.99
N SER A 59 -2.62 -9.43 2.97
CA SER A 59 -2.44 -10.62 2.15
C SER A 59 -1.71 -11.73 2.91
N VAL A 60 -1.52 -12.90 2.28
CA VAL A 60 -0.66 -13.95 2.85
C VAL A 60 0.82 -13.76 2.52
N LEU A 61 1.19 -12.71 1.78
CA LEU A 61 2.56 -12.45 1.32
C LEU A 61 3.36 -11.68 2.38
N LYS A 62 4.61 -12.07 2.62
CA LYS A 62 5.47 -11.52 3.68
C LYS A 62 5.63 -10.01 3.58
N ARG A 63 5.90 -9.50 2.38
CA ARG A 63 6.05 -8.04 2.15
C ARG A 63 4.87 -7.22 2.67
N ALA A 64 3.64 -7.67 2.46
CA ALA A 64 2.45 -6.97 2.93
C ALA A 64 2.28 -7.10 4.46
N GLN A 65 2.63 -8.26 5.03
CA GLN A 65 2.60 -8.48 6.47
C GLN A 65 3.67 -7.65 7.19
N ILE A 66 4.88 -7.55 6.64
CA ILE A 66 5.97 -6.74 7.20
C ILE A 66 5.58 -5.26 7.15
N THR A 67 5.08 -4.76 6.03
CA THR A 67 4.59 -3.38 5.94
C THR A 67 3.51 -3.08 6.98
N LEU A 68 2.49 -3.95 7.09
CA LEU A 68 1.43 -3.77 8.08
C LEU A 68 2.00 -3.73 9.51
N ASN A 69 2.86 -4.69 9.87
CA ASN A 69 3.43 -4.76 11.21
C ASN A 69 4.27 -3.53 11.54
N SER A 70 5.08 -3.03 10.59
CA SER A 70 5.85 -1.80 10.78
C SER A 70 4.95 -0.58 11.01
N VAL A 71 3.86 -0.48 10.25
CA VAL A 71 2.87 0.60 10.42
C VAL A 71 2.21 0.51 11.80
N LEU A 72 1.71 -0.66 12.19
CA LEU A 72 1.04 -0.87 13.49
C LEU A 72 1.98 -0.61 14.67
N GLN A 73 3.25 -0.99 14.56
CA GLN A 73 4.26 -0.69 15.58
C GLN A 73 4.49 0.82 15.72
N GLU A 74 4.61 1.54 14.60
CA GLU A 74 4.86 2.98 14.63
C GLU A 74 3.69 3.77 15.22
N ILE A 75 2.46 3.41 14.86
CA ILE A 75 1.25 4.05 15.42
C ILE A 75 0.90 3.55 16.83
N GLY A 76 1.58 2.51 17.33
CA GLY A 76 1.35 1.95 18.66
C GLY A 76 0.10 1.06 18.80
N GLN A 77 -0.37 0.45 17.70
CA GLN A 77 -1.57 -0.40 17.66
C GLN A 77 -1.23 -1.85 17.28
N THR A 78 -0.37 -2.51 18.07
CA THR A 78 0.05 -3.90 17.79
C THR A 78 -0.99 -4.96 18.15
N ASP A 79 -2.01 -4.58 18.93
CA ASP A 79 -2.94 -5.54 19.56
C ASP A 79 -4.30 -5.63 18.87
N ILE A 80 -4.49 -4.89 17.77
CA ILE A 80 -5.75 -4.92 17.02
C ILE A 80 -5.90 -6.24 16.24
N PRO A 81 -7.13 -6.69 15.95
CA PRO A 81 -7.37 -7.86 15.11
C PRO A 81 -6.76 -7.69 13.71
N ILE A 82 -5.97 -8.69 13.26
CA ILE A 82 -5.38 -8.75 11.92
C ILE A 82 -5.98 -9.93 11.14
N ASN A 83 -6.70 -9.62 10.07
CA ASN A 83 -7.29 -10.61 9.17
C ASN A 83 -6.38 -10.86 7.96
N LYS A 84 -5.90 -12.10 7.82
CA LYS A 84 -5.04 -12.52 6.69
C LYS A 84 -5.83 -13.32 5.66
N THR A 85 -5.72 -12.98 4.38
CA THR A 85 -6.40 -13.73 3.31
C THR A 85 -5.66 -13.69 1.98
N TRP A 86 -5.65 -14.81 1.25
CA TRP A 86 -5.06 -14.89 -0.09
C TRP A 86 -5.81 -14.03 -1.12
N ARG A 87 -7.06 -13.65 -0.83
CA ARG A 87 -7.88 -12.79 -1.69
C ARG A 87 -7.32 -11.36 -1.82
N LEU A 88 -6.43 -10.97 -0.90
CA LEU A 88 -5.69 -9.71 -0.93
C LEU A 88 -4.27 -9.88 -1.52
N ASN A 89 -3.91 -11.06 -2.02
CA ASN A 89 -2.64 -11.23 -2.70
C ASN A 89 -2.57 -10.34 -3.94
N GLU A 90 -1.34 -9.98 -4.30
CA GLU A 90 -1.05 -9.39 -5.59
C GLU A 90 -1.65 -10.25 -6.73
N ARG A 91 -1.91 -9.64 -7.88
CA ARG A 91 -2.40 -10.38 -9.06
C ARG A 91 -1.47 -11.57 -9.34
N HIS A 92 -2.05 -12.76 -9.50
CA HIS A 92 -1.29 -13.94 -9.92
C HIS A 92 -0.94 -13.78 -11.40
N TYR A 93 0.30 -13.40 -11.71
CA TYR A 93 0.75 -13.20 -13.09
C TYR A 93 0.97 -14.56 -13.78
N GLY A 94 -0.13 -15.18 -14.24
CA GLY A 94 -0.08 -16.19 -15.29
C GLY A 94 -0.12 -15.50 -16.66
N LEU A 95 1.04 -15.15 -17.20
CA LEU A 95 1.29 -14.69 -18.59
C LEU A 95 0.31 -13.64 -19.18
N SER A 96 0.60 -12.35 -19.00
CA SER A 96 0.76 -11.34 -20.08
C SER A 96 0.83 -9.91 -19.50
N ASP A 97 1.76 -9.12 -20.06
CA ASP A 97 2.15 -7.79 -19.57
C ASP A 97 1.13 -6.67 -19.88
N ALA A 98 0.18 -6.90 -20.79
CA ALA A 98 -0.58 -5.84 -21.43
C ALA A 98 -1.69 -5.22 -20.56
N ALA A 99 -2.17 -5.92 -19.54
CA ALA A 99 -3.23 -5.44 -18.65
C ALA A 99 -2.71 -4.73 -17.38
N ILE A 100 -1.43 -4.33 -17.37
CA ILE A 100 -0.69 -3.88 -16.18
C ILE A 100 -0.65 -2.34 -16.05
N MET A 101 -1.03 -1.59 -17.09
CA MET A 101 -0.64 -0.16 -17.18
C MET A 101 -1.66 0.88 -16.70
N GLU A 102 -2.83 0.50 -16.17
CA GLU A 102 -3.87 1.49 -15.85
C GLU A 102 -3.94 1.93 -14.37
N LEU A 103 -3.20 1.31 -13.45
CA LEU A 103 -3.21 1.76 -12.05
C LEU A 103 -1.83 1.64 -11.37
N ASN A 104 -1.02 2.69 -11.54
CA ASN A 104 0.31 2.82 -10.93
C ASN A 104 0.21 3.40 -9.51
N LEU A 105 -0.17 2.56 -8.53
CA LEU A 105 -0.16 2.97 -7.11
C LEU A 105 1.29 3.06 -6.58
N PRO A 106 1.67 4.14 -5.88
CA PRO A 106 3.00 4.28 -5.28
C PRO A 106 3.19 3.25 -4.15
N THR A 107 4.42 2.74 -3.98
CA THR A 107 4.76 1.85 -2.86
C THR A 107 4.87 2.65 -1.56
N GLY A 108 4.37 2.08 -0.47
CA GLY A 108 4.59 2.60 0.88
C GLY A 108 3.95 3.95 1.20
N ILE A 109 3.09 4.50 0.34
CA ILE A 109 2.34 5.72 0.65
C ILE A 109 0.90 5.33 1.00
N PRO A 110 0.41 5.64 2.21
CA PRO A 110 -0.98 5.44 2.55
C PRO A 110 -1.90 6.29 1.69
N PHE A 111 -3.04 5.74 1.33
CA PHE A 111 -4.11 6.49 0.70
C PHE A 111 -5.45 6.19 1.37
N VAL A 112 -6.28 7.22 1.41
CA VAL A 112 -7.56 7.23 2.10
C VAL A 112 -8.67 7.21 1.07
N TYR A 113 -9.63 6.32 1.25
CA TYR A 113 -10.93 6.34 0.61
C TYR A 113 -11.99 6.79 1.60
N GLU A 114 -12.79 7.76 1.19
CA GLU A 114 -14.04 8.10 1.86
C GLU A 114 -15.20 7.35 1.19
N LEU A 115 -16.03 6.70 2.00
CA LEU A 115 -17.19 5.93 1.55
C LEU A 115 -18.49 6.53 2.10
N ASP A 116 -19.56 6.43 1.32
CA ASP A 116 -20.90 6.83 1.70
C ASP A 116 -21.61 5.73 2.52
N GLU A 117 -22.89 5.95 2.83
CA GLU A 117 -23.68 5.00 3.62
C GLU A 117 -23.89 3.65 2.94
N ASP A 118 -23.77 3.61 1.60
CA ASP A 118 -23.92 2.42 0.76
C ASP A 118 -22.56 1.75 0.46
N MET A 119 -21.48 2.16 1.15
CA MET A 119 -20.10 1.70 0.93
C MET A 119 -19.55 2.04 -0.46
N LYS A 120 -20.07 3.08 -1.11
CA LYS A 120 -19.55 3.57 -2.39
C LYS A 120 -18.56 4.70 -2.17
N PRO A 121 -17.47 4.78 -2.95
CA PRO A 121 -16.55 5.91 -2.89
C PRO A 121 -17.27 7.22 -3.24
N VAL A 122 -17.12 8.25 -2.38
CA VAL A 122 -17.84 9.54 -2.52
C VAL A 122 -17.08 10.57 -3.37
N ASP A 123 -16.07 10.11 -4.10
CA ASP A 123 -14.95 10.84 -4.72
C ASP A 123 -13.81 11.27 -3.77
N SER A 124 -12.59 11.25 -4.33
CA SER A 124 -11.26 11.52 -3.76
C SER A 124 -10.56 10.37 -3.01
N MET A 125 -9.73 9.64 -3.75
CA MET A 125 -8.60 8.91 -3.18
C MET A 125 -7.52 9.94 -2.82
N THR A 126 -7.16 10.04 -1.55
CA THR A 126 -6.17 11.03 -1.06
C THR A 126 -4.94 10.34 -0.52
N PHE A 127 -3.77 10.66 -1.05
CA PHE A 127 -2.50 10.16 -0.52
C PHE A 127 -2.06 10.94 0.72
N LEU A 128 -1.56 10.23 1.73
CA LEU A 128 -1.01 10.81 2.96
C LEU A 128 0.51 10.95 2.82
N GLY A 129 0.99 12.18 2.76
CA GLY A 129 2.39 12.53 2.61
C GLY A 129 2.54 13.95 2.05
N ASP A 130 3.76 14.49 2.10
CA ASP A 130 4.03 15.75 1.44
C ASP A 130 3.88 15.62 -0.09
N GLU A 131 3.43 16.70 -0.73
CA GLU A 131 3.09 16.72 -2.15
C GLU A 131 4.28 16.34 -3.05
N GLU A 132 5.51 16.63 -2.61
CA GLU A 132 6.73 16.32 -3.33
C GLU A 132 7.04 14.81 -3.30
N THR A 133 6.94 14.17 -2.13
CA THR A 133 7.13 12.73 -1.96
C THR A 133 6.09 11.94 -2.75
N VAL A 134 4.81 12.34 -2.70
CA VAL A 134 3.76 11.69 -3.49
C VAL A 134 4.04 11.82 -4.99
N LYS A 135 4.39 13.02 -5.48
CA LYS A 135 4.74 13.23 -6.89
C LYS A 135 5.95 12.39 -7.33
N LYS A 136 7.01 12.34 -6.52
CA LYS A 136 8.22 11.55 -6.82
C LYS A 136 7.91 10.06 -6.90
N ALA A 137 7.12 9.53 -5.97
CA ALA A 137 6.76 8.12 -5.97
C ALA A 137 5.86 7.76 -7.16
N MET A 138 4.88 8.60 -7.49
CA MET A 138 4.04 8.44 -8.68
C MET A 138 4.88 8.43 -9.97
N ALA A 139 5.88 9.33 -10.07
CA ALA A 139 6.80 9.37 -11.20
C ALA A 139 7.70 8.12 -11.28
N ALA A 140 8.18 7.62 -10.14
CA ALA A 140 9.01 6.41 -10.08
C ALA A 140 8.26 5.17 -10.57
N VAL A 141 7.00 4.99 -10.15
CA VAL A 141 6.16 3.87 -10.64
C VAL A 141 5.84 4.02 -12.12
N ALA A 142 5.55 5.23 -12.59
CA ALA A 142 5.33 5.48 -14.03
C ALA A 142 6.58 5.18 -14.88
N ALA A 143 7.78 5.38 -14.35
CA ALA A 143 9.04 5.06 -15.02
C ALA A 143 9.29 3.54 -15.10
N GLN A 144 8.91 2.77 -14.06
CA GLN A 144 9.01 1.30 -14.09
C GLN A 144 8.18 0.69 -15.23
N GLY A 145 7.00 1.27 -15.52
CA GLY A 145 6.18 0.84 -16.65
C GLY A 145 6.74 1.17 -18.04
N LYS A 146 7.69 2.11 -18.14
CA LYS A 146 8.30 2.58 -19.40
C LYS A 146 9.64 1.94 -19.72
N ALA A 147 10.32 1.31 -18.75
CA ALA A 147 11.67 0.80 -18.90
C ALA A 147 11.77 -0.56 -19.65
N LYS A 148 10.85 -0.81 -20.60
CA LYS A 148 10.91 -1.97 -21.51
C LYS A 148 11.31 -1.53 -22.91
#